data_AF-A0A952SU62-F1
#
_entry.id   AF-A0A952SU62-F1
#
_cell.length_a   1.000
_cell.length_b   1.000
_cell.length_c   1.000
_cell.angle_alpha   90.00
_cell.angle_beta   90.00
_cell.angle_gamma   90.00
#
_symmetry.space_group_name_H-M   'P 1'
#
loop_
_entity.id
_entity.type
_entity.pdbx_description
1 polymer ?
#
loop_
_entity_poly.entity_id
_entity_poly.type
_entity_poly.pdbx_seq_one_letter_code
_entity_poly.pdbx_strand_id
1 'polypeptide(L)'
;MGTTKEQAPPIVQPATKPDGSPLSGIYWEASNGLILGPAVPEFVAQDRDSSWIRITFEEAIRWINADRLRSKKAFDAQSLFHSRAQLGRNINGMKGSNRTK
;
A
#
# COMPACT_ATOMS: atom_id res chain seq x y z
N MET A 1 -37.74 0.96 21.66
CA MET A 1 -37.53 2.20 20.87
C MET A 1 -36.06 2.27 20.51
N GLY A 2 -35.70 1.90 19.28
CA GLY A 2 -34.32 2.00 18.81
C GLY A 2 -34.10 3.41 18.28
N THR A 3 -33.25 4.19 18.95
CA THR A 3 -32.78 5.46 18.39
C THR A 3 -31.85 5.13 17.24
N THR A 4 -32.35 5.21 16.01
CA THR A 4 -31.51 5.26 14.81
C THR A 4 -30.58 6.44 15.00
N LYS A 5 -29.31 6.17 15.31
CA LYS A 5 -28.27 7.21 15.30
C LYS A 5 -28.18 7.68 13.86
N GLU A 6 -28.74 8.83 13.57
CA GLU A 6 -28.57 9.51 12.29
C GLU A 6 -27.08 9.80 12.14
N GLN A 7 -26.39 8.92 11.40
CA GLN A 7 -25.00 9.07 11.08
C GLN A 7 -24.91 10.19 10.06
N ALA A 8 -24.29 11.31 10.43
CA ALA A 8 -24.05 12.41 9.52
C ALA A 8 -23.35 11.87 8.25
N PRO A 9 -23.74 12.33 7.05
CA PRO A 9 -23.16 11.83 5.81
C PRO A 9 -21.63 12.07 5.82
N PRO A 10 -20.84 11.11 5.32
CA PRO A 10 -19.39 11.27 5.26
C PRO A 10 -19.03 12.47 4.38
N ILE A 11 -18.06 13.26 4.83
CA ILE A 11 -17.56 14.40 4.07
C ILE A 11 -16.59 13.86 3.03
N VAL A 12 -16.91 14.04 1.74
CA VAL A 12 -16.07 13.62 0.61
C VAL A 12 -15.43 14.86 -0.02
N GLN A 13 -14.10 14.88 -0.10
CA GLN A 13 -13.34 15.98 -0.66
C GLN A 13 -12.37 15.49 -1.74
N PRO A 14 -12.13 16.28 -2.81
CA PRO A 14 -11.07 16.00 -3.77
C PRO A 14 -9.72 15.94 -3.07
N ALA A 15 -8.90 14.97 -3.45
CA ALA A 15 -7.56 14.79 -2.90
C ALA A 15 -6.53 15.60 -3.71
N THR A 16 -6.67 16.93 -3.67
CA THR A 16 -5.79 17.89 -4.37
C THR A 16 -5.09 18.82 -3.38
N LYS A 17 -3.94 19.37 -3.77
CA LYS A 17 -3.29 20.45 -3.03
C LYS A 17 -4.12 21.75 -3.11
N PRO A 18 -3.84 22.76 -2.26
CA PRO A 18 -4.52 24.06 -2.31
C PRO A 18 -4.38 24.79 -3.66
N ASP A 19 -3.32 24.49 -4.42
CA ASP A 19 -3.08 25.01 -5.76
C ASP A 19 -3.79 24.21 -6.88
N GLY A 20 -4.58 23.19 -6.53
CA GLY A 20 -5.25 22.31 -7.47
C GLY A 20 -4.37 21.23 -8.08
N SER A 21 -3.06 21.19 -7.76
CA SER A 21 -2.16 20.14 -8.24
C SER A 21 -2.46 18.79 -7.56
N PRO A 22 -2.23 17.66 -8.27
CA PRO A 22 -2.43 16.35 -7.69
C PRO A 22 -1.50 16.12 -6.49
N LEU A 23 -2.01 15.37 -5.51
CA LEU A 23 -1.19 14.93 -4.38
C LEU A 23 -0.10 13.96 -4.84
N SER A 24 0.98 13.90 -4.06
CA SER A 24 2.01 12.88 -4.24
C SER A 24 1.40 11.48 -4.08
N GLY A 25 1.94 10.52 -4.84
CA GLY A 25 1.48 9.13 -4.75
C GLY A 25 1.62 8.57 -3.33
N ILE A 26 0.60 7.83 -2.91
CA ILE A 26 0.54 7.14 -1.62
C ILE A 26 0.99 5.69 -1.75
N TYR A 27 1.48 5.17 -0.64
CA TYR A 27 1.81 3.75 -0.46
C TYR A 27 0.97 3.20 0.67
N TRP A 28 0.53 1.96 0.56
CA TRP A 28 -0.33 1.33 1.59
C TRP A 28 -0.02 -0.14 1.73
N GLU A 29 -0.26 -0.67 2.92
CA GLU A 29 -0.20 -2.10 3.19
C GLU A 29 -1.48 -2.78 2.70
N ALA A 30 -1.34 -3.78 1.84
CA ALA A 30 -2.43 -4.63 1.38
C ALA A 30 -2.70 -5.78 2.36
N SER A 31 -3.83 -6.47 2.20
CA SER A 31 -4.28 -7.51 3.16
C SER A 31 -3.37 -8.73 3.25
N ASN A 32 -2.48 -8.90 2.27
CA ASN A 32 -1.42 -9.91 2.27
C ASN A 32 -0.12 -9.43 2.96
N GLY A 33 -0.13 -8.25 3.58
CA GLY A 33 1.03 -7.66 4.26
C GLY A 33 2.03 -6.96 3.33
N LEU A 34 1.81 -6.97 2.01
CA LEU A 34 2.68 -6.28 1.06
C LEU A 34 2.32 -4.79 0.98
N ILE A 35 3.35 -3.94 0.96
CA ILE A 35 3.19 -2.54 0.64
C ILE A 35 3.09 -2.38 -0.88
N LEU A 36 2.02 -1.72 -1.34
CA LEU A 36 1.74 -1.40 -2.73
C LEU A 36 1.81 0.12 -2.96
N GLY A 37 1.95 0.51 -4.23
CA GLY A 37 2.03 1.90 -4.67
C GLY A 37 3.23 2.15 -5.59
N PRO A 38 3.47 3.41 -5.99
CA PRO A 38 2.66 4.59 -5.68
C PRO A 38 1.31 4.61 -6.41
N ALA A 39 0.25 5.10 -5.77
CA ALA A 39 -1.03 5.42 -6.42
C ALA A 39 -1.45 6.86 -6.12
N VAL A 40 -2.09 7.53 -7.08
CA VAL A 40 -2.53 8.92 -6.92
C VAL A 40 -3.90 8.94 -6.20
N PRO A 41 -4.02 9.64 -5.04
CA PRO A 41 -5.31 9.88 -4.40
C PRO A 41 -6.26 10.66 -5.30
N GLU A 42 -7.52 10.22 -5.41
CA GLU A 42 -8.57 10.96 -6.12
C GLU A 42 -9.49 11.68 -5.13
N PHE A 43 -9.91 10.97 -4.07
CA PHE A 43 -10.82 11.50 -3.06
C PHE A 43 -10.43 11.04 -1.67
N VAL A 44 -10.74 11.87 -0.68
CA VAL A 44 -10.71 11.51 0.74
C VAL A 44 -12.12 11.60 1.27
N ALA A 45 -12.59 10.52 1.89
CA ALA A 45 -13.83 10.45 2.65
C ALA A 45 -13.49 10.37 4.13
N GLN A 46 -14.06 11.26 4.94
CA GLN A 46 -13.88 11.25 6.38
C GLN A 46 -15.20 10.92 7.06
N ASP A 47 -15.16 9.88 7.89
CA ASP A 47 -16.16 9.58 8.92
C ASP A 47 -15.59 9.94 10.30
N ARG A 48 -16.41 9.97 11.35
CA ARG A 48 -16.06 10.47 12.69
C ARG A 48 -14.71 9.95 13.23
N ASP A 49 -14.42 8.67 12.99
CA ASP A 49 -13.25 7.99 13.54
C ASP A 49 -12.33 7.39 12.46
N SER A 50 -12.60 7.63 11.17
CA SER A 50 -11.88 6.96 10.09
C SER A 50 -11.81 7.79 8.82
N SER A 51 -10.62 7.76 8.20
CA SER A 51 -10.38 8.41 6.92
C SER A 51 -10.12 7.35 5.85
N TRP A 52 -10.83 7.47 4.74
CA TRP A 52 -10.75 6.57 3.59
C TRP A 52 -10.28 7.33 2.36
N ILE A 53 -9.40 6.74 1.58
CA ILE A 53 -8.84 7.33 0.38
C ILE A 53 -9.25 6.47 -0.82
N ARG A 54 -9.89 7.11 -1.80
CA ARG A 54 -10.21 6.48 -3.08
C ARG A 54 -9.04 6.66 -4.04
N ILE A 55 -8.63 5.55 -4.65
CA ILE A 55 -7.64 5.50 -5.72
C ILE A 55 -8.15 4.63 -6.86
N THR A 56 -7.59 4.87 -8.04
CA THR A 56 -7.62 3.91 -9.15
C THR A 56 -6.23 3.34 -9.31
N PHE A 57 -6.07 2.02 -9.14
CA PHE A 57 -4.79 1.32 -9.21
C PHE A 57 -4.96 0.00 -9.95
N GLU A 58 -4.12 -0.24 -10.97
CA GLU A 58 -4.22 -1.40 -11.86
C GLU A 58 -5.65 -1.56 -12.43
N GLU A 59 -6.21 -0.47 -12.96
CA GLU A 59 -7.55 -0.41 -13.58
C GLU A 59 -8.72 -0.74 -12.63
N ALA A 60 -8.45 -0.88 -11.33
CA ALA A 60 -9.45 -1.15 -10.31
C ALA A 60 -9.59 0.01 -9.31
N ILE A 61 -10.84 0.35 -8.96
CA ILE A 61 -11.12 1.29 -7.88
C ILE A 61 -10.87 0.61 -6.54
N ARG A 62 -10.11 1.28 -5.66
CA ARG A 62 -9.82 0.80 -4.31
C ARG A 62 -10.09 1.89 -3.28
N TRP A 63 -10.63 1.47 -2.15
CA TRP A 63 -10.77 2.30 -0.95
C TRP A 63 -9.75 1.86 0.09
N ILE A 64 -8.87 2.78 0.46
CA ILE A 64 -7.75 2.53 1.37
C ILE A 64 -8.03 3.27 2.68
N ASN A 65 -8.07 2.55 3.79
CA ASN A 65 -8.12 3.19 5.11
C ASN A 65 -6.77 3.87 5.40
N ALA A 66 -6.82 5.11 5.90
CA ALA A 66 -5.64 5.93 6.19
C ALA A 66 -4.65 5.26 7.16
N ASP A 67 -5.11 4.41 8.07
CA ASP A 67 -4.26 3.67 9.02
C ASP A 67 -3.33 2.66 8.32
N ARG A 68 -3.67 2.27 7.10
CA ARG A 68 -2.88 1.36 6.27
C ARG A 68 -1.82 2.07 5.45
N LEU A 69 -1.77 3.40 5.48
CA LEU A 69 -0.74 4.15 4.77
C LEU A 69 0.65 3.79 5.30
N ARG A 70 1.60 3.71 4.37
CA ARG A 70 3.00 3.41 4.65
C ARG A 70 3.88 4.46 3.98
N SER A 71 5.08 4.63 4.50
CA SER A 71 6.04 5.54 3.91
C SER A 71 6.68 4.93 2.66
N LYS A 72 7.13 5.79 1.73
CA LYS A 72 7.97 5.37 0.60
C LYS A 72 9.18 4.55 1.07
N LYS A 73 9.80 4.95 2.19
CA LYS A 73 10.95 4.25 2.77
C LYS A 73 10.61 2.79 3.15
N ALA A 74 9.42 2.55 3.69
CA ALA A 74 8.98 1.19 4.02
C ALA A 74 8.76 0.33 2.75
N PHE A 75 8.19 0.92 1.70
CA PHE A 75 8.06 0.28 0.40
C PHE A 75 9.43 -0.08 -0.22
N ASP A 76 10.37 0.86 -0.23
CA ASP A 76 11.72 0.64 -0.76
C ASP A 76 12.46 -0.47 0.02
N ALA A 77 12.32 -0.48 1.35
CA ALA A 77 12.90 -1.52 2.20
C ALA A 77 12.32 -2.91 1.86
N GLN A 78 11.00 -3.02 1.67
CA GLN A 78 10.36 -4.28 1.27
C GLN A 78 10.91 -4.80 -0.06
N SER A 79 11.10 -3.92 -1.05
CA SER A 79 11.67 -4.29 -2.36
C SER A 79 13.08 -4.88 -2.21
N LEU A 80 13.93 -4.24 -1.42
CA LEU A 80 15.30 -4.72 -1.14
C LEU A 80 15.32 -6.10 -0.45
N PHE A 81 14.38 -6.37 0.44
CA PHE A 81 14.24 -7.68 1.08
C PHE A 81 13.86 -8.79 0.09
N HIS A 82 12.97 -8.50 -0.87
CA HIS A 82 12.59 -9.47 -1.90
C HIS A 82 13.74 -9.76 -2.87
N SER A 83 14.51 -8.73 -3.27
CA SER A 83 15.69 -8.92 -4.13
C SER A 83 16.81 -9.71 -3.44
N ARG A 84 17.02 -9.49 -2.13
CA ARG A 84 18.05 -10.19 -1.36
C ARG A 84 17.70 -11.66 -1.09
N ALA A 85 16.42 -11.99 -0.92
CA ALA A 85 15.96 -13.38 -0.75
C ALA A 85 16.18 -14.23 -2.02
N GLN A 86 16.20 -13.62 -3.21
CA GLN A 86 16.47 -14.33 -4.47
C GLN A 86 17.96 -14.58 -4.70
N LEU A 87 18.85 -13.68 -4.26
CA LEU A 87 20.30 -13.84 -4.44
C LEU A 87 20.94 -14.84 -3.46
N GLY A 88 20.32 -15.13 -2.32
CA GLY A 88 20.84 -16.05 -1.31
C GLY A 88 20.68 -17.55 -1.61
N ARG A 89 19.95 -17.95 -2.67
CA ARG A 89 19.67 -19.37 -2.97
C ARG A 89 20.68 -20.05 -3.91
N ASN A 90 21.64 -19.31 -4.48
CA ASN A 90 22.45 -19.81 -5.59
C ASN A 90 23.90 -20.21 -5.25
N ILE A 91 24.25 -20.43 -3.97
CA ILE A 91 25.63 -20.76 -3.56
C ILE A 91 25.87 -22.18 -3.02
N ASN A 92 24.86 -23.06 -2.99
CA ASN A 92 25.02 -24.46 -2.54
C ASN A 92 24.94 -25.46 -3.71
N GLY A 93 25.80 -25.29 -4.72
CA GLY A 93 25.85 -26.16 -5.90
C GLY A 93 27.23 -26.63 -6.35
N MET A 94 28.31 -26.34 -5.61
CA MET A 94 29.66 -26.79 -5.99
C MET A 94 30.47 -27.22 -4.78
N LYS A 95 30.28 -28.47 -4.33
CA LYS A 95 31.34 -29.27 -3.72
C LYS A 95 30.85 -30.70 -3.50
N GLY A 96 31.40 -31.65 -4.25
CA GLY A 96 31.32 -33.05 -3.87
C GLY A 96 31.42 -34.01 -5.04
N SER A 97 32.53 -34.74 -5.07
CA SER A 97 32.73 -36.02 -5.77
C SER A 97 32.84 -35.99 -7.28
N ASN A 98 34.09 -36.04 -7.75
CA ASN A 98 34.53 -37.19 -8.54
C ASN A 98 35.97 -37.54 -8.15
N ARG A 99 36.08 -38.54 -7.27
CA ARG A 99 37.30 -39.32 -7.04
C ARG A 99 36.96 -40.75 -7.40
N THR A 100 37.18 -41.12 -8.66
CA THR A 100 37.19 -42.51 -9.10
C THR A 100 38.62 -42.93 -9.39
N LYS A 101 38.94 -44.13 -8.89
CA LYS A 101 40.21 -44.85 -9.01
C LYS A 101 40.60 -45.10 -10.45
#